data_AF-A0A0D2LPN6-F1
#
_entry.id   AF-A0A0D2LPN6-F1
#
_cell.length_a   1.000
_cell.length_b   1.000
_cell.length_c   1.000
_cell.angle_alpha   90.00
_cell.angle_beta   90.00
_cell.angle_gamma   90.00
#
_symmetry.space_group_name_H-M   'P 1'
#
loop_
_entity.id
_entity.type
_entity.pdbx_description
1 polymer ?
#
loop_
_entity_poly.entity_id
_entity_poly.type
_entity_poly.pdbx_seq_one_letter_code
_entity_poly.pdbx_strand_id
1 'polypeptide(L)' 'MADRPPAGGRPGAAPAAGAAAAAAAAELPSDAVAVRGVLRSMGAEEAEPRVLAMLLDFVYSYTADVLQ' A
#
# COMPACT_ATOMS: atom_id res chain seq x y z
N MET A 1 -41.29 29.00 -12.97
CA MET A 1 -40.83 27.90 -12.11
C MET A 1 -39.72 27.15 -12.87
N ALA A 2 -38.50 27.69 -12.80
CA ALA A 2 -37.24 27.07 -13.22
C ALA A 2 -36.81 26.08 -12.10
N ASP A 3 -36.00 25.03 -12.22
CA ASP A 3 -35.28 24.30 -13.28
C ASP A 3 -34.63 23.08 -12.56
N ARG A 4 -34.76 21.85 -13.11
CA ARG A 4 -33.78 20.72 -13.14
C ARG A 4 -33.11 20.18 -11.82
N PRO A 5 -32.19 19.17 -11.84
CA PRO A 5 -32.35 17.74 -11.46
C PRO A 5 -31.49 17.26 -10.25
N PRO A 6 -31.49 15.96 -9.85
CA PRO A 6 -30.62 15.43 -8.80
C PRO A 6 -29.13 15.36 -9.20
N ALA A 7 -28.28 16.04 -8.44
CA ALA A 7 -26.85 15.72 -8.34
C ALA A 7 -26.73 14.48 -7.44
N GLY A 8 -26.09 13.38 -7.82
CA GLY A 8 -24.82 13.28 -8.50
C GLY A 8 -24.00 12.34 -7.61
N GLY A 9 -23.78 11.11 -8.09
CA GLY A 9 -23.04 10.09 -7.36
C GLY A 9 -21.68 10.61 -6.91
N ARG A 10 -21.25 10.22 -5.71
CA ARG A 10 -19.86 10.38 -5.29
C ARG A 10 -19.10 9.15 -5.78
N PRO A 11 -18.30 9.25 -6.87
CA PRO A 11 -17.37 8.19 -7.22
C PRO A 11 -16.25 8.11 -6.19
N GLY A 12 -15.95 6.89 -5.77
CA GLY A 12 -14.65 6.38 -5.34
C GLY A 12 -13.79 7.27 -4.45
N ALA A 13 -13.85 7.03 -3.13
CA ALA A 13 -12.68 7.21 -2.29
C ALA A 13 -11.67 6.10 -2.65
N ALA A 14 -10.87 6.33 -3.69
CA ALA A 14 -9.66 5.58 -3.93
C ALA A 14 -8.58 6.08 -2.95
N PRO A 15 -7.83 5.18 -2.29
CA PRO A 15 -6.95 5.57 -1.19
C PRO A 15 -5.70 6.29 -1.71
N ALA A 16 -5.07 6.99 -0.78
CA ALA A 16 -3.87 7.81 -0.95
C ALA A 16 -2.65 7.03 -1.46
N ALA A 17 -2.61 6.70 -2.75
CA ALA A 17 -1.44 6.12 -3.42
C ALA A 17 -0.40 7.19 -3.86
N GLY A 18 -0.64 8.47 -3.54
CA GLY A 18 0.22 9.59 -3.95
C GLY A 18 1.22 10.06 -2.90
N ALA A 19 1.10 9.65 -1.64
CA ALA A 19 1.95 10.16 -0.55
C ALA A 19 3.25 9.35 -0.33
N ALA A 20 3.32 8.11 -0.84
CA ALA A 20 4.48 7.25 -0.64
C ALA A 20 5.69 7.59 -1.54
N ALA A 21 5.47 8.37 -2.61
CA ALA A 21 6.54 8.71 -3.55
C ALA A 21 7.40 9.91 -3.12
N ALA A 22 6.98 10.68 -2.10
CA ALA A 22 7.63 11.93 -1.70
C ALA A 22 8.53 11.81 -0.45
N ALA A 23 8.73 10.61 0.10
CA ALA A 23 9.56 10.38 1.29
C ALA A 23 10.95 9.83 0.92
N ALA A 24 11.58 10.37 -0.12
CA ALA A 24 12.95 10.07 -0.52
C ALA A 24 13.96 10.64 0.51
N ALA A 25 13.98 10.04 1.71
CA ALA A 25 14.98 10.13 2.80
C ALA A 25 14.43 9.64 4.16
N ALA A 26 13.17 9.19 4.23
CA ALA A 26 12.59 8.70 5.47
C ALA A 26 13.00 7.23 5.71
N GLU A 27 13.39 6.92 6.94
CA GLU A 27 13.66 5.55 7.39
C GLU A 27 12.56 4.59 6.89
N LEU A 28 12.96 3.40 6.43
CA LEU A 28 11.99 2.37 6.03
C LEU A 28 11.00 2.15 7.19
N PRO A 29 9.69 2.07 6.92
CA PRO A 29 8.71 1.71 7.94
C PRO A 29 9.06 0.36 8.58
N SER A 30 8.71 0.17 9.85
CA SER A 30 9.08 -1.02 10.66
C SER A 30 8.83 -2.33 9.93
N ASP A 31 7.71 -2.43 9.25
CA ASP A 31 7.26 -3.66 8.61
C ASP A 31 8.09 -3.96 7.35
N ALA A 32 8.51 -2.91 6.64
CA ALA A 32 9.42 -3.05 5.50
C ALA A 32 10.80 -3.55 5.97
N VAL A 33 11.26 -3.15 7.15
CA VAL A 33 12.50 -3.69 7.76
C VAL A 33 12.33 -5.17 8.10
N ALA A 34 11.19 -5.57 8.67
CA ALA A 34 10.89 -6.96 8.98
C ALA A 34 10.85 -7.84 7.72
N VAL A 35 10.10 -7.41 6.69
CA VAL A 35 10.02 -8.13 5.39
C VAL A 35 11.39 -8.24 4.75
N ARG A 36 12.21 -7.18 4.79
CA ARG A 36 13.60 -7.23 4.30
C ARG A 36 14.46 -8.21 5.09
N GLY A 37 14.25 -8.34 6.40
CA GLY A 37 14.90 -9.35 7.23
C GLY A 37 14.54 -10.78 6.82
N VAL A 38 13.27 -11.03 6.52
CA VAL A 38 12.79 -12.34 6.01
C VAL A 38 13.43 -12.65 4.66
N LEU A 39 13.41 -11.70 3.72
CA LEU A 39 14.04 -11.87 2.41
C LEU A 39 15.55 -12.18 2.53
N ARG A 40 16.26 -11.48 3.43
CA ARG A 40 17.66 -11.77 3.71
C ARG A 40 17.87 -13.19 4.25
N SER A 41 17.02 -13.67 5.15
CA SER A 41 17.14 -15.04 5.69
C SER A 41 16.95 -16.13 4.62
N MET A 42 16.27 -15.79 3.52
CA MET A 42 16.10 -16.67 2.35
C MET A 42 17.24 -16.55 1.33
N GLY A 43 18.26 -15.72 1.59
CA GLY A 43 19.35 -15.44 0.66
C GLY A 43 19.01 -14.40 -0.41
N ALA A 44 17.85 -13.72 -0.31
CA ALA A 44 17.48 -12.62 -1.20
C ALA A 44 18.01 -11.29 -0.64
N GLU A 45 19.30 -11.05 -0.83
CA GLU A 45 19.99 -9.85 -0.31
C GLU A 45 19.74 -8.58 -1.15
N GLU A 46 19.55 -8.76 -2.47
CA GLU A 46 19.28 -7.68 -3.43
C GLU A 46 17.84 -7.75 -3.94
N ALA A 47 16.89 -7.42 -3.07
CA ALA A 47 15.49 -7.29 -3.46
C ALA A 47 15.20 -5.88 -3.99
N GLU A 48 14.51 -5.79 -5.13
CA GLU A 48 14.03 -4.49 -5.64
C GLU A 48 13.02 -3.85 -4.66
N PRO A 49 13.00 -2.52 -4.52
CA PRO A 49 12.06 -1.83 -3.63
C PRO A 49 10.58 -2.15 -3.93
N ARG A 50 10.24 -2.41 -5.20
CA ARG A 50 8.89 -2.79 -5.61
C ARG A 50 8.45 -4.14 -5.05
N VAL A 51 9.38 -5.07 -4.87
CA VAL A 51 9.11 -6.40 -4.29
C VAL A 51 8.68 -6.26 -2.83
N LEU A 52 9.34 -5.37 -2.07
CA LEU A 52 8.93 -5.08 -0.70
C LEU A 52 7.52 -4.49 -0.64
N ALA A 53 7.20 -3.51 -1.50
CA ALA A 53 5.87 -2.91 -1.55
C ALA A 53 4.79 -3.96 -1.87
N MET A 54 5.02 -4.81 -2.87
CA MET A 54 4.10 -5.88 -3.25
C MET A 54 3.89 -6.90 -2.12
N LEU A 55 4.96 -7.29 -1.43
CA LEU A 55 4.88 -8.21 -0.29
C LEU A 55 4.09 -7.62 0.88
N LEU A 56 4.29 -6.33 1.17
CA LEU A 56 3.53 -5.64 2.20
C LEU A 56 2.04 -5.61 1.84
N ASP A 57 1.69 -5.21 0.62
CA ASP A 57 0.30 -5.19 0.15
C ASP A 57 -0.37 -6.58 0.25
N PHE A 58 0.37 -7.63 -0.11
CA PHE A 58 -0.10 -9.01 0.03
C PHE A 58 -0.34 -9.39 1.48
N VAL A 59 0.62 -9.16 2.38
CA VAL A 59 0.49 -9.52 3.80
C VAL A 59 -0.70 -8.79 4.43
N TYR A 60 -0.87 -7.51 4.13
CA TYR A 60 -1.98 -6.71 4.66
C TYR A 60 -3.34 -7.20 4.15
N SER A 61 -3.48 -7.44 2.84
CA SER A 61 -4.74 -7.92 2.26
C SER A 61 -5.08 -9.34 2.71
N TYR A 62 -4.11 -10.25 2.71
CA TYR A 62 -4.31 -11.63 3.14
C TYR A 62 -4.69 -11.73 4.61
N THR A 63 -4.00 -11.00 5.49
CA THR A 63 -4.32 -11.02 6.93
C THR A 63 -5.70 -10.44 7.20
N ALA A 64 -6.09 -9.38 6.49
CA ALA A 64 -7.43 -8.81 6.59
C ALA A 64 -8.51 -9.80 6.14
N ASP A 65 -8.28 -10.53 5.05
CA ASP A 65 -9.19 -11.56 4.54
C ASP A 65 -9.37 -12.72 5.53
N VAL A 66 -8.27 -13.16 6.17
CA VAL A 66 -8.31 -14.24 7.19
C VAL A 66 -9.04 -13.83 8.47
N LEU A 67 -9.04 -12.54 8.81
CA LEU A 67 -9.65 -12.02 10.04
C LEU A 67 -11.14 -11.61 9.87
N GLN A 68 -11.69 -11.71 8.66
CA GLN A 68 -13.13 -11.51 8.41
C GLN A 68 -13.97 -12.68 8.92
#